data_AF-A0A1V5C9A2-F1
#
_entry.id   AF-A0A1V5C9A2-F1
#
_cell.length_a   1.000
_cell.length_b   1.000
_cell.length_c   1.000
_cell.angle_alpha   90.00
_cell.angle_beta   90.00
_cell.angle_gamma   90.00
#
_symmetry.space_group_name_H-M   'P 1'
#
loop_
_entity.id
_entity.type
_entity.pdbx_description
1 polymer ?
#
loop_
_entity_poly.entity_id
_entity_poly.type
_entity_poly.pdbx_seq_one_letter_code
_entity_poly.pdbx_strand_id
1 'polypeptide(L)'
;MRTILYVLAVLIILQGFVYAVGEADIDTSQSKKHTKEQSIQQKSSTDSKQSQGKKRGTTKTKGRDSTAQESSKSTGQAESRQGADVVLPLEAVFLDMIGELEADTEPFRSCRVATNPKLGRDFGLSAEVYPGVINNTAADYLSKAAQSNSYIKNIADEAAIRAYRDCLAYYGAVIGQAYLNVTGDLQGIGSAPRKDANGNITVAGMGYDDFILLANGALHRAIEQITHPTVKRLYVRATGDSSPCQFDKSLENIKCGASLITLGAVPQLTVSGVRMYGGSFAGFQGSFKASKGWSLSAAIERMKTDSRYAKFASDVTEFSEQLESQGRSKEAVMVRKKAVDIARTGKQAVAVSKLLPSIH
;
A
#
# COMPACT_ATOMS: atom_id res chain seq x y z
N MET A 1 17.28 26.50 -36.78
CA MET A 1 16.59 27.62 -36.09
C MET A 1 15.08 27.36 -36.01
N ARG A 2 14.63 26.46 -35.12
CA ARG A 2 13.19 26.19 -34.88
C ARG A 2 12.90 25.61 -33.48
N THR A 3 13.79 25.85 -32.51
CA THR A 3 13.77 25.21 -31.17
C THR A 3 13.81 26.20 -30.01
N ILE A 4 13.59 27.50 -30.24
CA ILE A 4 13.63 28.53 -29.18
C ILE A 4 12.22 28.92 -28.67
N LEU A 5 11.13 28.35 -29.21
CA LEU A 5 9.78 28.82 -28.90
C LEU A 5 8.99 28.04 -27.84
N TYR A 6 9.53 26.96 -27.26
CA TYR A 6 8.80 26.13 -26.27
C TYR A 6 9.19 26.36 -24.81
N VAL A 7 10.20 27.18 -24.52
CA VAL A 7 10.69 27.39 -23.15
C VAL A 7 9.93 28.49 -22.40
N LEU A 8 9.05 29.26 -23.06
CA LEU A 8 8.38 30.42 -22.45
C LEU A 8 6.93 30.18 -21.98
N ALA A 9 6.37 28.97 -22.14
CA ALA A 9 4.95 28.70 -21.88
C ALA A 9 4.63 27.91 -20.59
N VAL A 10 5.63 27.52 -19.79
CA VAL A 10 5.40 26.68 -18.57
C VAL A 10 5.59 27.47 -17.26
N LEU A 11 5.89 28.77 -17.32
CA LEU A 11 6.26 29.59 -16.17
C LEU A 11 5.11 30.45 -15.57
N ILE A 12 3.84 30.07 -15.78
CA ILE A 12 2.66 30.87 -15.35
C ILE A 12 1.73 30.16 -14.33
N ILE A 13 2.00 28.92 -13.90
CA ILE A 13 1.06 28.17 -13.00
C ILE A 13 1.49 28.17 -11.51
N LEU A 14 2.38 29.08 -11.09
CA LEU A 14 2.93 29.08 -9.73
C LEU A 14 2.77 30.41 -9.00
N GLN A 15 1.56 30.98 -8.96
CA GLN A 15 1.23 32.00 -7.95
C GLN A 15 -0.23 31.93 -7.51
N GLY A 16 -0.45 31.68 -6.22
CA GLY A 16 -1.68 32.05 -5.53
C GLY A 16 -2.21 31.00 -4.56
N PHE A 17 -1.74 31.02 -3.30
CA PHE A 17 -2.58 30.98 -2.10
C PHE A 17 -1.71 31.39 -0.91
N VAL A 18 -1.80 32.67 -0.54
CA VAL A 18 -1.24 33.23 0.71
C VAL A 18 -2.39 33.45 1.69
N TYR A 19 -2.09 33.10 2.94
CA TYR A 19 -2.88 33.19 4.16
C TYR A 19 -3.62 34.52 4.38
N ALA A 20 -4.82 34.43 4.98
CA ALA A 20 -5.42 35.51 5.75
C ALA A 20 -5.65 35.02 7.19
N VAL A 21 -4.76 35.47 8.08
CA VAL A 21 -4.91 35.48 9.55
C VAL A 21 -5.06 36.95 9.94
N GLY A 22 -6.03 37.27 10.78
CA GLY A 22 -6.24 38.61 11.33
C GLY A 22 -7.08 38.54 12.62
N GLU A 23 -6.39 38.72 13.74
CA GLU A 23 -6.86 39.01 15.11
C GLU A 23 -7.54 40.41 15.17
N ALA A 24 -8.67 40.61 15.86
CA ALA A 24 -8.89 40.95 17.29
C ALA A 24 -9.21 42.46 17.54
N ASP A 25 -9.74 42.71 18.74
CA ASP A 25 -10.19 43.96 19.42
C ASP A 25 -11.66 44.40 19.19
N ILE A 26 -12.55 44.41 20.20
CA ILE A 26 -12.58 45.02 21.56
C ILE A 26 -12.69 46.56 21.52
N ASP A 27 -13.91 47.07 21.75
CA ASP A 27 -14.29 47.96 22.88
C ASP A 27 -15.76 48.43 22.67
N THR A 28 -16.70 48.18 23.59
CA THR A 28 -17.01 48.96 24.82
C THR A 28 -17.50 50.38 24.53
N SER A 29 -18.80 50.66 24.75
CA SER A 29 -19.29 51.65 25.73
C SER A 29 -20.75 52.15 25.50
N GLN A 30 -21.44 52.30 26.64
CA GLN A 30 -22.57 53.19 26.99
C GLN A 30 -23.97 52.93 26.40
N SER A 31 -24.96 52.50 27.19
CA SER A 31 -25.67 53.18 28.30
C SER A 31 -26.69 54.23 27.84
N LYS A 32 -27.99 53.88 27.96
CA LYS A 32 -29.07 54.62 28.67
C LYS A 32 -30.45 54.22 28.13
N LYS A 33 -31.28 53.58 28.95
CA LYS A 33 -32.53 54.18 29.45
C LYS A 33 -33.27 53.25 30.40
N HIS A 34 -33.69 53.88 31.50
CA HIS A 34 -34.36 53.37 32.67
C HIS A 34 -35.88 53.19 32.44
N THR A 35 -36.49 52.43 33.35
CA THR A 35 -37.89 52.53 33.84
C THR A 35 -39.02 51.94 32.98
N LYS A 36 -39.34 50.66 33.22
CA LYS A 36 -40.65 50.16 33.71
C LYS A 36 -40.64 48.64 33.56
N GLU A 37 -40.78 47.93 34.68
CA GLU A 37 -41.38 46.58 34.84
C GLU A 37 -40.79 45.86 36.08
N GLN A 38 -40.68 46.60 37.19
CA GLN A 38 -40.63 46.02 38.52
C GLN A 38 -42.06 45.70 38.97
N SER A 39 -42.60 44.56 38.50
CA SER A 39 -43.76 43.91 39.13
C SER A 39 -43.95 42.44 38.73
N ILE A 40 -43.16 41.92 37.78
CA ILE A 40 -43.19 40.50 37.35
C ILE A 40 -42.13 39.65 38.10
N GLN A 41 -41.33 40.27 38.98
CA GLN A 41 -40.17 39.66 39.63
C GLN A 41 -40.43 38.88 40.93
N GLN A 42 -41.67 38.77 41.41
CA GLN A 42 -41.96 38.04 42.66
C GLN A 42 -42.84 36.80 42.51
N LYS A 43 -43.24 36.42 41.29
CA LYS A 43 -43.95 35.16 41.03
C LYS A 43 -43.13 34.10 40.30
N SER A 44 -41.93 34.41 39.79
CA SER A 44 -41.04 33.43 39.14
C SER A 44 -39.95 32.84 40.05
N SER A 45 -39.80 33.34 41.29
CA SER A 45 -38.74 32.89 42.20
C SER A 45 -39.10 31.67 43.05
N THR A 46 -40.37 31.26 43.10
CA THR A 46 -40.83 30.05 43.82
C THR A 46 -40.92 28.83 42.92
N ASP A 47 -41.32 28.97 41.65
CA ASP A 47 -41.33 27.85 40.68
C ASP A 47 -39.93 27.52 40.13
N SER A 48 -38.99 28.48 40.18
CA SER A 48 -37.58 28.27 39.80
C SER A 48 -36.83 27.36 40.79
N LYS A 49 -37.18 27.38 42.09
CA LYS A 49 -36.44 26.63 43.13
C LYS A 49 -36.88 25.17 43.26
N GLN A 50 -38.11 24.81 42.85
CA GLN A 50 -38.53 23.40 42.79
C GLN A 50 -38.15 22.70 41.48
N SER A 51 -37.95 23.46 40.39
CA SER A 51 -37.49 22.96 39.08
C SER A 51 -35.99 22.63 39.06
N GLN A 52 -35.14 23.36 39.82
CA GLN A 52 -33.71 23.09 39.89
C GLN A 52 -33.33 21.97 40.89
N GLY A 53 -34.16 21.69 41.90
CA GLY A 53 -33.93 20.58 42.85
C GLY A 53 -34.20 19.19 42.27
N LYS A 54 -35.13 19.05 41.32
CA LYS A 54 -35.43 17.78 40.64
C LYS A 54 -34.67 17.56 39.32
N LYS A 55 -33.97 18.57 38.79
CA LYS A 55 -33.16 18.46 37.55
C LYS A 55 -31.64 18.37 37.79
N ARG A 56 -31.17 18.19 39.02
CA ARG A 56 -29.75 17.92 39.32
C ARG A 56 -29.42 16.43 39.54
N GLY A 57 -30.40 15.53 39.46
CA GLY A 57 -30.19 14.08 39.58
C GLY A 57 -30.10 13.31 38.25
N THR A 58 -30.42 13.93 37.11
CA THR A 58 -30.71 13.19 35.85
C THR A 58 -30.15 13.86 34.59
N THR A 59 -29.01 14.54 34.68
CA THR A 59 -28.35 15.22 33.54
C THR A 59 -26.82 15.11 33.58
N LYS A 60 -26.29 13.95 34.00
CA LYS A 60 -24.85 13.62 33.82
C LYS A 60 -24.56 12.43 32.89
N THR A 61 -25.59 11.83 32.30
CA THR A 61 -25.43 10.65 31.42
C THR A 61 -25.91 10.87 29.97
N LYS A 62 -26.95 11.69 29.73
CA LYS A 62 -27.49 11.88 28.37
C LYS A 62 -26.54 12.59 27.38
N GLY A 63 -25.69 13.51 27.85
CA GLY A 63 -24.72 14.19 26.99
C GLY A 63 -23.49 13.34 26.64
N ARG A 64 -23.19 12.31 27.45
CA ARG A 64 -22.01 11.45 27.26
C ARG A 64 -22.31 10.27 26.32
N ASP A 65 -23.56 9.82 26.30
CA ASP A 65 -24.02 8.80 25.37
C ASP A 65 -24.24 9.33 23.95
N SER A 66 -24.64 10.60 23.79
CA SER A 66 -24.82 11.18 22.45
C SER A 66 -23.48 11.35 21.72
N THR A 67 -22.45 11.90 22.38
CA THR A 67 -21.13 12.14 21.74
C THR A 67 -20.49 10.86 21.26
N ALA A 68 -20.64 9.78 22.03
CA ALA A 68 -19.98 8.54 21.72
C ALA A 68 -20.80 7.65 20.76
N GLN A 69 -22.12 7.82 20.70
CA GLN A 69 -22.95 7.34 19.59
C GLN A 69 -22.69 8.13 18.30
N GLU A 70 -22.32 9.40 18.41
CA GLU A 70 -21.98 10.29 17.28
C GLU A 70 -20.57 10.01 16.74
N SER A 71 -19.59 9.73 17.61
CA SER A 71 -18.26 9.24 17.21
C SER A 71 -18.34 7.89 16.50
N SER A 72 -19.10 6.92 17.03
CA SER A 72 -19.29 5.62 16.38
C SER A 72 -20.10 5.72 15.07
N LYS A 73 -21.07 6.62 14.98
CA LYS A 73 -21.74 6.97 13.71
C LYS A 73 -20.82 7.68 12.73
N SER A 74 -19.94 8.57 13.17
CA SER A 74 -18.99 9.30 12.31
C SER A 74 -17.94 8.36 11.73
N THR A 75 -17.50 7.36 12.51
CA THR A 75 -16.61 6.28 12.09
C THR A 75 -17.30 5.38 11.06
N GLY A 76 -18.54 4.95 11.31
CA GLY A 76 -19.33 4.18 10.34
C GLY A 76 -19.68 4.99 9.07
N GLN A 77 -19.89 6.30 9.18
CA GLN A 77 -20.11 7.19 8.04
C GLN A 77 -18.82 7.47 7.26
N ALA A 78 -17.65 7.47 7.90
CA ALA A 78 -16.35 7.58 7.22
C ALA A 78 -16.02 6.30 6.43
N GLU A 79 -16.43 5.13 6.94
CA GLU A 79 -16.38 3.86 6.20
C GLU A 79 -17.37 3.84 5.02
N SER A 80 -18.59 4.39 5.20
CA SER A 80 -19.63 4.42 4.17
C SER A 80 -19.44 5.51 3.12
N ARG A 81 -18.76 6.61 3.47
CA ARG A 81 -18.33 7.62 2.50
C ARG A 81 -17.17 6.99 1.74
N GLN A 82 -17.44 6.53 0.52
CA GLN A 82 -16.41 6.24 -0.47
C GLN A 82 -15.58 7.52 -0.66
N GLY A 83 -14.58 7.72 0.19
CA GLY A 83 -13.49 8.63 -0.09
C GLY A 83 -12.77 8.17 -1.35
N ALA A 84 -11.83 8.97 -1.86
CA ALA A 84 -11.04 8.63 -3.03
C ALA A 84 -10.43 7.22 -2.87
N ASP A 85 -11.03 6.24 -3.54
CA ASP A 85 -10.48 4.90 -3.60
C ASP A 85 -9.19 4.93 -4.41
N VAL A 86 -8.20 4.15 -4.00
CA VAL A 86 -6.95 4.03 -4.74
C VAL A 86 -6.80 2.62 -5.26
N VAL A 87 -6.57 2.55 -6.57
CA VAL A 87 -6.27 1.32 -7.29
C VAL A 87 -4.75 1.19 -7.34
N LEU A 88 -4.24 0.18 -6.68
CA LEU A 88 -2.81 -0.15 -6.59
C LEU A 88 -2.55 -1.36 -7.47
N PRO A 89 -1.84 -1.23 -8.60
CA PRO A 89 -1.39 -2.40 -9.34
C PRO A 89 -0.46 -3.23 -8.46
N LEU A 90 -0.45 -4.55 -8.67
CA LEU A 90 0.38 -5.49 -7.92
C LEU A 90 1.85 -5.05 -7.84
N GLU A 91 2.36 -4.48 -8.93
CA GLU A 91 3.69 -3.89 -9.04
C GLU A 91 3.93 -2.80 -7.99
N ALA A 92 3.04 -1.82 -7.91
CA ALA A 92 3.17 -0.69 -7.00
C ALA A 92 3.02 -1.09 -5.51
N VAL A 93 2.39 -2.22 -5.22
CA VAL A 93 2.24 -2.69 -3.83
C VAL A 93 3.56 -3.22 -3.28
N PHE A 94 4.36 -3.90 -4.11
CA PHE A 94 5.52 -4.66 -3.63
C PHE A 94 6.87 -4.09 -4.08
N LEU A 95 6.94 -3.37 -5.20
CA LEU A 95 8.21 -2.88 -5.73
C LEU A 95 8.85 -1.81 -4.85
N ASP A 96 8.06 -0.97 -4.17
CA ASP A 96 8.60 0.05 -3.25
C ASP A 96 9.37 -0.61 -2.10
N MET A 97 8.75 -1.59 -1.43
CA MET A 97 9.38 -2.37 -0.35
C MET A 97 10.57 -3.20 -0.84
N ILE A 98 10.48 -3.78 -2.05
CA ILE A 98 11.62 -4.48 -2.65
C ILE A 98 12.77 -3.51 -2.92
N GLY A 99 12.49 -2.28 -3.34
CA GLY A 99 13.50 -1.25 -3.53
C GLY A 99 14.25 -0.92 -2.24
N GLU A 100 13.57 -0.92 -1.09
CA GLU A 100 14.23 -0.79 0.22
C GLU A 100 15.14 -1.98 0.52
N LEU A 101 14.67 -3.21 0.28
CA LEU A 101 15.46 -4.44 0.48
C LEU A 101 16.70 -4.53 -0.43
N GLU A 102 16.66 -3.89 -1.61
CA GLU A 102 17.82 -3.80 -2.50
C GLU A 102 18.98 -2.97 -1.93
N ALA A 103 18.75 -2.20 -0.86
CA ALA A 103 19.79 -1.45 -0.19
C ALA A 103 20.70 -2.36 0.67
N ASP A 104 20.14 -3.34 1.39
CA ASP A 104 20.84 -4.04 2.46
C ASP A 104 20.66 -5.56 2.53
N THR A 105 19.69 -6.13 1.82
CA THR A 105 19.26 -7.53 2.01
C THR A 105 19.61 -8.40 0.80
N GLU A 106 20.34 -9.50 0.98
CA GLU A 106 20.57 -10.50 -0.09
C GLU A 106 19.33 -11.40 -0.30
N PRO A 107 19.03 -11.85 -1.53
CA PRO A 107 19.76 -11.59 -2.77
C PRO A 107 19.39 -10.26 -3.47
N PHE A 108 18.47 -9.47 -2.90
CA PHE A 108 17.99 -8.23 -3.52
C PHE A 108 19.12 -7.23 -3.79
N ARG A 109 20.03 -7.08 -2.81
CA ARG A 109 21.17 -6.17 -2.87
C ARG A 109 22.10 -6.41 -4.06
N SER A 110 22.35 -7.67 -4.41
CA SER A 110 23.18 -8.04 -5.56
C SER A 110 22.41 -8.02 -6.89
N CYS A 111 21.10 -8.27 -6.85
CA CYS A 111 20.25 -8.32 -8.04
C CYS A 111 19.82 -6.93 -8.58
N ARG A 112 19.36 -6.03 -7.70
CA ARG A 112 18.90 -4.67 -8.01
C ARG A 112 17.92 -4.54 -9.19
N VAL A 113 17.02 -5.50 -9.37
CA VAL A 113 16.09 -5.54 -10.50
C VAL A 113 15.09 -4.38 -10.48
N ALA A 114 14.64 -3.94 -9.29
CA ALA A 114 13.61 -2.91 -9.17
C ALA A 114 14.19 -1.49 -9.32
N THR A 115 15.32 -1.20 -8.65
CA THR A 115 15.90 0.15 -8.63
C THR A 115 16.91 0.40 -9.76
N ASN A 116 17.62 -0.63 -10.22
CA ASN A 116 18.66 -0.51 -11.25
C ASN A 116 18.67 -1.73 -12.19
N PRO A 117 17.60 -1.93 -12.98
CA PRO A 117 17.49 -3.07 -13.88
C PRO A 117 18.64 -3.08 -14.89
N LYS A 118 19.22 -4.26 -15.11
CA LYS A 118 20.30 -4.43 -16.09
C LYS A 118 19.79 -4.25 -17.51
N LEU A 119 20.48 -3.42 -18.27
CA LEU A 119 20.24 -3.14 -19.68
C LEU A 119 21.17 -3.99 -20.54
N GLY A 120 20.89 -4.06 -21.85
CA GLY A 120 21.74 -4.78 -22.81
C GLY A 120 23.23 -4.39 -22.72
N ARG A 121 23.52 -3.10 -22.51
CA ARG A 121 24.90 -2.60 -22.34
C ARG A 121 25.64 -3.24 -21.16
N ASP A 122 24.93 -3.57 -20.07
CA ASP A 122 25.54 -4.12 -18.86
C ASP A 122 25.99 -5.58 -19.06
N PHE A 123 25.54 -6.19 -20.17
CA PHE A 123 25.95 -7.51 -20.63
C PHE A 123 26.88 -7.45 -21.86
N GLY A 124 27.32 -6.25 -22.28
CA GLY A 124 28.10 -6.10 -23.52
C GLY A 124 27.27 -6.24 -24.79
N LEU A 125 25.94 -6.17 -24.70
CA LEU A 125 25.00 -6.24 -25.84
C LEU A 125 24.63 -4.85 -26.35
N SER A 126 25.58 -3.92 -26.32
CA SER A 126 25.43 -2.57 -26.84
C SER A 126 26.62 -2.23 -27.74
N ALA A 127 26.35 -1.47 -28.79
CA ALA A 127 27.37 -0.91 -29.67
C ALA A 127 27.85 0.48 -29.22
N GLU A 128 27.39 0.94 -28.06
CA GLU A 128 27.79 2.22 -27.47
C GLU A 128 29.23 2.11 -26.93
N VAL A 129 30.12 2.98 -27.43
CA VAL A 129 31.52 3.06 -27.00
C VAL A 129 31.70 4.12 -25.92
N TYR A 130 31.00 5.24 -26.06
CA TYR A 130 30.91 6.35 -25.11
C TYR A 130 29.46 6.84 -25.04
N PRO A 131 29.06 7.55 -23.98
CA PRO A 131 27.71 8.11 -23.88
C PRO A 131 27.28 8.86 -25.15
N GLY A 132 26.30 8.30 -25.87
CA GLY A 132 25.77 8.85 -27.11
C GLY A 132 26.59 8.58 -28.39
N VAL A 133 27.67 7.81 -28.33
CA VAL A 133 28.52 7.45 -29.47
C VAL A 133 28.37 5.97 -29.80
N ILE A 134 27.78 5.68 -30.96
CA ILE A 134 27.49 4.32 -31.43
C ILE A 134 28.54 3.90 -32.47
N ASN A 135 29.14 2.73 -32.27
CA ASN A 135 29.94 2.07 -33.30
C ASN A 135 29.01 1.34 -34.28
N ASN A 136 28.82 1.91 -35.48
CA ASN A 136 27.92 1.37 -36.50
C ASN A 136 28.29 -0.06 -36.94
N THR A 137 29.58 -0.41 -36.97
CA THR A 137 30.03 -1.77 -37.34
C THR A 137 29.66 -2.78 -36.25
N ALA A 138 29.87 -2.43 -34.98
CA ALA A 138 29.44 -3.27 -33.86
C ALA A 138 27.90 -3.38 -33.81
N ALA A 139 27.18 -2.30 -34.09
CA ALA A 139 25.73 -2.28 -34.13
C ALA A 139 25.18 -3.19 -35.23
N ASP A 140 25.73 -3.13 -36.44
CA ASP A 140 25.36 -4.00 -37.56
C ASP A 140 25.66 -5.47 -37.27
N TYR A 141 26.83 -5.76 -36.68
CA TYR A 141 27.18 -7.11 -36.24
C TYR A 141 26.18 -7.66 -35.22
N LEU A 142 25.92 -6.91 -34.15
CA LEU A 142 24.98 -7.30 -33.11
C LEU A 142 23.57 -7.50 -33.67
N SER A 143 23.10 -6.58 -34.53
CA SER A 143 21.80 -6.70 -35.20
C SER A 143 21.69 -7.99 -36.03
N LYS A 144 22.72 -8.31 -36.84
CA LYS A 144 22.76 -9.55 -37.63
C LYS A 144 22.84 -10.79 -36.74
N ALA A 145 23.60 -10.73 -35.66
CA ALA A 145 23.68 -11.81 -34.67
C ALA A 145 22.31 -12.06 -34.01
N ALA A 146 21.56 -11.01 -33.68
CA ALA A 146 20.22 -11.12 -33.12
C ALA A 146 19.21 -11.70 -34.11
N GLN A 147 19.22 -11.22 -35.37
CA GLN A 147 18.34 -11.71 -36.43
C GLN A 147 18.59 -13.18 -36.79
N SER A 148 19.83 -13.65 -36.63
CA SER A 148 20.22 -15.05 -36.86
C SER A 148 20.06 -15.97 -35.64
N ASN A 149 19.54 -15.45 -34.52
CA ASN A 149 19.44 -16.18 -33.24
C ASN A 149 20.79 -16.75 -32.78
N SER A 150 21.86 -15.96 -32.92
CA SER A 150 23.20 -16.36 -32.50
C SER A 150 23.26 -16.66 -30.99
N TYR A 151 24.12 -17.60 -30.61
CA TYR A 151 24.37 -17.94 -29.22
C TYR A 151 25.06 -16.82 -28.46
N ILE A 152 24.58 -16.53 -27.25
CA ILE A 152 25.08 -15.45 -26.39
C ILE A 152 26.53 -15.70 -25.96
N LYS A 153 26.92 -16.93 -25.63
CA LYS A 153 28.31 -17.26 -25.24
C LYS A 153 29.38 -16.84 -26.25
N ASN A 154 29.03 -16.64 -27.52
CA ASN A 154 29.98 -16.22 -28.56
C ASN A 154 30.17 -14.70 -28.61
N ILE A 155 29.36 -13.94 -27.87
CA ILE A 155 29.21 -12.49 -27.99
C ILE A 155 29.36 -11.81 -26.63
N ALA A 156 28.83 -12.41 -25.57
CA ALA A 156 28.71 -11.84 -24.24
C ALA A 156 28.85 -12.89 -23.13
N ASP A 157 28.88 -12.43 -21.88
CA ASP A 157 28.88 -13.29 -20.70
C ASP A 157 27.50 -13.93 -20.47
N GLU A 158 27.36 -15.16 -20.95
CA GLU A 158 26.14 -15.95 -20.76
C GLU A 158 25.85 -16.25 -19.28
N ALA A 159 26.87 -16.38 -18.44
CA ALA A 159 26.69 -16.66 -17.01
C ALA A 159 26.05 -15.46 -16.30
N ALA A 160 26.48 -14.24 -16.64
CA ALA A 160 25.87 -13.01 -16.11
C ALA A 160 24.39 -12.87 -16.50
N ILE A 161 24.02 -13.27 -17.72
CA ILE A 161 22.63 -13.26 -18.19
C ILE A 161 21.78 -14.30 -17.45
N ARG A 162 22.31 -15.51 -17.22
CA ARG A 162 21.63 -16.54 -16.42
C ARG A 162 21.45 -16.10 -14.97
N ALA A 163 22.47 -15.48 -14.36
CA ALA A 163 22.34 -14.92 -13.01
C ALA A 163 21.24 -13.84 -12.96
N TYR A 164 21.14 -12.99 -13.98
CA TYR A 164 20.07 -11.98 -14.04
C TYR A 164 18.68 -12.59 -14.25
N ARG A 165 18.56 -13.63 -15.08
CA ARG A 165 17.33 -14.44 -15.19
C ARG A 165 16.92 -15.00 -13.83
N ASP A 166 17.87 -15.51 -13.05
CA ASP A 166 17.60 -16.11 -11.75
C ASP A 166 17.12 -15.04 -10.74
N CYS A 167 17.71 -13.84 -10.78
CA CYS A 167 17.21 -12.67 -10.05
C CYS A 167 15.75 -12.33 -10.44
N LEU A 168 15.47 -12.17 -11.74
CA LEU A 168 14.11 -11.88 -12.24
C LEU A 168 13.12 -12.97 -11.81
N ALA A 169 13.54 -14.24 -11.86
CA ALA A 169 12.73 -15.38 -11.43
C ALA A 169 12.45 -15.34 -9.93
N TYR A 170 13.45 -15.02 -9.11
CA TYR A 170 13.28 -14.90 -7.67
C TYR A 170 12.31 -13.77 -7.31
N TYR A 171 12.47 -12.58 -7.89
CA TYR A 171 11.56 -11.45 -7.66
C TYR A 171 10.13 -11.79 -8.09
N GLY A 172 9.99 -12.39 -9.27
CA GLY A 172 8.72 -12.89 -9.79
C GLY A 172 8.04 -13.88 -8.85
N ALA A 173 8.82 -14.79 -8.27
CA ALA A 173 8.33 -15.80 -7.35
C ALA A 173 7.91 -15.20 -6.01
N VAL A 174 8.73 -14.32 -5.44
CA VAL A 174 8.45 -13.63 -4.17
C VAL A 174 7.19 -12.79 -4.30
N ILE A 175 7.08 -11.95 -5.34
CA ILE A 175 5.89 -11.10 -5.53
C ILE A 175 4.65 -11.96 -5.80
N GLY A 176 4.76 -13.00 -6.62
CA GLY A 176 3.66 -13.93 -6.88
C GLY A 176 3.19 -14.67 -5.63
N GLN A 177 4.12 -15.10 -4.76
CA GLN A 177 3.80 -15.72 -3.47
C GLN A 177 3.21 -14.69 -2.49
N ALA A 178 3.74 -13.47 -2.44
CA ALA A 178 3.24 -12.39 -1.59
C ALA A 178 1.79 -12.03 -1.95
N TYR A 179 1.46 -12.00 -3.25
CA TYR A 179 0.10 -11.83 -3.74
C TYR A 179 -0.85 -12.93 -3.21
N LEU A 180 -0.43 -14.19 -3.24
CA LEU A 180 -1.22 -15.30 -2.70
C LEU A 180 -1.38 -15.21 -1.17
N ASN A 181 -0.31 -14.85 -0.48
CA ASN A 181 -0.31 -14.64 0.97
C ASN A 181 -1.28 -13.52 1.38
N VAL A 182 -1.22 -12.35 0.73
CA VAL A 182 -2.08 -11.20 1.07
C VAL A 182 -3.55 -11.50 0.75
N THR A 183 -3.83 -12.15 -0.38
CA THR A 183 -5.20 -12.54 -0.73
C THR A 183 -5.78 -13.56 0.24
N GLY A 184 -4.98 -14.53 0.70
CA GLY A 184 -5.36 -15.46 1.77
C GLY A 184 -5.58 -14.77 3.13
N ASP A 185 -4.77 -13.76 3.45
CA ASP A 185 -4.95 -12.98 4.68
C ASP A 185 -6.22 -12.14 4.65
N LEU A 186 -6.50 -11.47 3.53
CA LEU A 186 -7.73 -10.71 3.30
C LEU A 186 -8.98 -11.58 3.44
N GLN A 187 -8.93 -12.82 2.93
CA GLN A 187 -9.99 -13.81 3.15
C GLN A 187 -10.11 -14.17 4.64
N GLY A 188 -9.01 -14.45 5.32
CA GLY A 188 -8.98 -14.84 6.73
C GLY A 188 -9.51 -13.78 7.70
N ILE A 189 -9.39 -12.50 7.36
CA ILE A 189 -9.96 -11.39 8.15
C ILE A 189 -11.40 -11.05 7.75
N GLY A 190 -12.01 -11.78 6.82
CA GLY A 190 -13.39 -11.52 6.34
C GLY A 190 -13.52 -10.30 5.43
N SER A 191 -12.43 -9.82 4.84
CA SER A 191 -12.42 -8.80 3.79
C SER A 191 -12.20 -9.48 2.44
N ALA A 192 -13.04 -10.49 2.16
CA ALA A 192 -12.85 -11.38 1.02
C ALA A 192 -12.70 -10.59 -0.29
N PRO A 193 -11.64 -10.85 -1.07
CA PRO A 193 -11.37 -10.14 -2.31
C PRO A 193 -12.53 -10.35 -3.29
N ARG A 194 -13.15 -9.25 -3.73
CA ARG A 194 -14.18 -9.28 -4.78
C ARG A 194 -13.60 -8.72 -6.06
N LYS A 195 -13.74 -9.45 -7.17
CA LYS A 195 -13.36 -8.91 -8.48
C LYS A 195 -14.43 -7.96 -8.97
N ASP A 196 -14.03 -6.75 -9.37
CA ASP A 196 -14.90 -5.82 -10.07
C ASP A 196 -15.05 -6.20 -11.57
N ALA A 197 -15.87 -5.45 -12.30
CA ALA A 197 -16.11 -5.68 -13.73
C ALA A 197 -14.83 -5.53 -14.59
N ASN A 198 -13.81 -4.83 -14.07
CA ASN A 198 -12.54 -4.59 -14.74
C ASN A 198 -11.46 -5.63 -14.32
N GLY A 199 -11.83 -6.60 -13.47
CA GLY A 199 -10.91 -7.62 -12.96
C GLY A 199 -10.02 -7.16 -11.79
N ASN A 200 -10.21 -5.94 -11.25
CA ASN A 200 -9.50 -5.49 -10.06
C ASN A 200 -10.06 -6.16 -8.81
N ILE A 201 -9.18 -6.39 -7.84
CA ILE A 201 -9.51 -6.96 -6.55
C ILE A 201 -9.89 -5.82 -5.61
N THR A 202 -11.18 -5.70 -5.35
CA THR A 202 -11.71 -4.76 -4.37
C THR A 202 -11.60 -5.35 -2.97
N VAL A 203 -10.96 -4.59 -2.07
CA VAL A 203 -10.80 -4.95 -0.65
C VAL A 203 -11.78 -4.12 0.16
N ALA A 204 -12.90 -4.72 0.54
CA ALA A 204 -13.92 -4.02 1.32
C ALA A 204 -13.52 -3.88 2.79
N GLY A 205 -13.82 -2.71 3.36
CA GLY A 205 -13.66 -2.44 4.80
C GLY A 205 -12.22 -2.32 5.28
N MET A 206 -11.28 -2.03 4.38
CA MET A 206 -9.86 -1.87 4.70
C MET A 206 -9.31 -0.55 4.17
N GLY A 207 -8.56 0.14 5.02
CA GLY A 207 -7.82 1.34 4.65
C GLY A 207 -6.54 1.03 3.90
N TYR A 208 -6.01 2.03 3.21
CA TYR A 208 -4.72 1.95 2.52
C TYR A 208 -3.58 1.52 3.47
N ASP A 209 -3.44 2.16 4.62
CA ASP A 209 -2.33 1.88 5.55
C ASP A 209 -2.36 0.43 6.08
N ASP A 210 -3.55 -0.04 6.47
CA ASP A 210 -3.72 -1.41 6.97
C ASP A 210 -3.49 -2.44 5.86
N PHE A 211 -3.84 -2.10 4.62
CA PHE A 211 -3.56 -2.94 3.46
C PHE A 211 -2.05 -3.04 3.17
N ILE A 212 -1.32 -1.92 3.19
CA ILE A 212 0.13 -1.90 2.99
C ILE A 212 0.84 -2.70 4.08
N LEU A 213 0.40 -2.58 5.34
CA LEU A 213 0.92 -3.40 6.43
C LEU A 213 0.73 -4.90 6.18
N LEU A 214 -0.45 -5.34 5.71
CA LEU A 214 -0.68 -6.73 5.35
C LEU A 214 0.18 -7.17 4.17
N ALA A 215 0.31 -6.32 3.14
CA ALA A 215 1.14 -6.61 1.98
C ALA A 215 2.60 -6.79 2.39
N ASN A 216 3.16 -5.91 3.22
CA ASN A 216 4.54 -6.01 3.70
C ASN A 216 4.75 -7.30 4.52
N GLY A 217 3.84 -7.64 5.43
CA GLY A 217 3.90 -8.90 6.16
C GLY A 217 3.81 -10.12 5.24
N ALA A 218 2.97 -10.06 4.21
CA ALA A 218 2.84 -11.12 3.21
C ALA A 218 4.09 -11.28 2.34
N LEU A 219 4.78 -10.18 2.03
CA LEU A 219 6.04 -10.13 1.31
C LEU A 219 7.18 -10.73 2.14
N HIS A 220 7.33 -10.35 3.41
CA HIS A 220 8.35 -10.94 4.29
C HIS A 220 8.22 -12.46 4.37
N ARG A 221 7.01 -12.99 4.57
CA ARG A 221 6.80 -14.44 4.54
C ARG A 221 7.12 -15.09 3.20
N ALA A 222 6.90 -14.38 2.09
CA ALA A 222 7.22 -14.87 0.75
C ALA A 222 8.75 -14.90 0.49
N ILE A 223 9.50 -13.96 1.08
CA ILE A 223 10.97 -13.92 1.03
C ILE A 223 11.56 -15.11 1.78
N GLU A 224 11.03 -15.40 2.98
CA GLU A 224 11.45 -16.55 3.78
C GLU A 224 11.18 -17.87 3.05
N GLN A 225 9.98 -18.01 2.46
CA GLN A 225 9.60 -19.26 1.80
C GLN A 225 8.58 -19.11 0.68
N ILE A 226 8.93 -19.64 -0.49
CA ILE A 226 8.00 -19.87 -1.61
C ILE A 226 7.33 -21.24 -1.41
N THR A 227 6.09 -21.22 -0.93
CA THR A 227 5.33 -22.43 -0.57
C THR A 227 4.38 -22.89 -1.66
N HIS A 228 3.83 -21.98 -2.47
CA HIS A 228 2.81 -22.30 -3.45
C HIS A 228 3.40 -23.17 -4.59
N PRO A 229 2.86 -24.37 -4.85
CA PRO A 229 3.45 -25.33 -5.79
C PRO A 229 3.68 -24.78 -7.19
N THR A 230 2.72 -23.99 -7.72
CA THR A 230 2.83 -23.40 -9.05
C THR A 230 3.97 -22.39 -9.13
N VAL A 231 4.11 -21.53 -8.11
CA VAL A 231 5.14 -20.49 -8.07
C VAL A 231 6.51 -21.15 -7.92
N LYS A 232 6.64 -22.08 -6.97
CA LYS A 232 7.86 -22.85 -6.74
C LYS A 232 8.31 -23.61 -7.99
N ARG A 233 7.38 -24.25 -8.70
CA ARG A 233 7.69 -24.99 -9.94
C ARG A 233 8.18 -24.07 -11.04
N LEU A 234 7.58 -22.89 -11.23
CA LEU A 234 8.03 -21.92 -12.23
C LEU A 234 9.41 -21.37 -11.88
N TYR A 235 9.63 -21.03 -10.61
CA TYR A 235 10.92 -20.57 -10.10
C TYR A 235 12.03 -21.61 -10.35
N VAL A 236 11.84 -22.85 -9.89
CA VAL A 236 12.82 -23.94 -10.07
C VAL A 236 13.06 -24.24 -11.54
N ARG A 237 12.03 -24.15 -12.39
CA ARG A 237 12.20 -24.32 -13.84
C ARG A 237 13.06 -23.22 -14.45
N ALA A 238 12.86 -21.97 -14.03
CA ALA A 238 13.64 -20.84 -14.52
C ALA A 238 15.11 -20.98 -14.11
N THR A 239 15.38 -21.23 -12.83
CA THR A 239 16.75 -21.27 -12.29
C THR A 239 17.49 -22.55 -12.62
N GLY A 240 16.79 -23.67 -12.76
CA GLY A 240 17.35 -24.96 -13.12
C GLY A 240 17.62 -25.14 -14.62
N ASP A 241 17.19 -24.21 -15.47
CA ASP A 241 17.42 -24.32 -16.92
C ASP A 241 18.89 -24.01 -17.24
N SER A 242 19.62 -25.04 -17.67
CA SER A 242 21.02 -24.91 -18.08
C SER A 242 21.21 -24.80 -19.59
N SER A 243 20.12 -24.68 -20.36
CA SER A 243 20.16 -24.62 -21.83
C SER A 243 20.93 -23.40 -22.32
N PRO A 244 21.69 -23.50 -23.43
CA PRO A 244 22.37 -22.37 -24.03
C PRO A 244 21.44 -21.18 -24.29
N CYS A 245 21.90 -19.98 -23.97
CA CYS A 245 21.20 -18.75 -24.30
C CYS A 245 21.50 -18.31 -25.73
N GLN A 246 20.48 -17.83 -26.42
CA GLN A 246 20.56 -17.27 -27.77
C GLN A 246 19.65 -16.05 -27.88
N PHE A 247 19.90 -15.20 -28.87
CA PHE A 247 18.92 -14.16 -29.20
C PHE A 247 17.60 -14.74 -29.69
N ASP A 248 16.52 -13.97 -29.52
CA ASP A 248 15.22 -14.23 -30.13
C ASP A 248 14.80 -13.03 -30.98
N LYS A 249 15.33 -12.97 -32.20
CA LYS A 249 15.06 -11.96 -33.25
C LYS A 249 15.38 -10.50 -32.92
N SER A 250 15.68 -10.15 -31.67
CA SER A 250 16.08 -8.80 -31.25
C SER A 250 17.20 -8.85 -30.21
N LEU A 251 17.90 -7.72 -30.03
CA LEU A 251 18.96 -7.59 -29.02
C LEU A 251 18.44 -7.57 -27.58
N GLU A 252 17.18 -7.16 -27.42
CA GLU A 252 16.51 -7.09 -26.12
C GLU A 252 16.02 -8.47 -25.68
N ASN A 253 15.72 -9.37 -26.62
CA ASN A 253 15.13 -10.66 -26.33
C ASN A 253 16.17 -11.76 -26.33
N ILE A 254 16.36 -12.40 -25.18
CA ILE A 254 17.30 -13.50 -24.98
C ILE A 254 16.54 -14.73 -24.51
N LYS A 255 16.61 -15.80 -25.28
CA LYS A 255 16.00 -17.09 -24.98
C LYS A 255 17.05 -18.03 -24.40
N CYS A 256 16.81 -18.50 -23.18
CA CYS A 256 17.59 -19.55 -22.52
C CYS A 256 16.65 -20.73 -22.25
N GLY A 257 16.63 -21.71 -23.16
CA GLY A 257 15.74 -22.87 -23.07
C GLY A 257 14.25 -22.50 -23.07
N ALA A 258 13.58 -22.73 -21.94
CA ALA A 258 12.17 -22.39 -21.73
C ALA A 258 11.94 -20.95 -21.25
N SER A 259 13.01 -20.22 -20.95
CA SER A 259 12.96 -18.84 -20.46
C SER A 259 13.22 -17.84 -21.59
N LEU A 260 12.45 -16.76 -21.63
CA LEU A 260 12.64 -15.60 -22.50
C LEU A 260 12.80 -14.37 -21.60
N ILE A 261 13.96 -13.73 -21.68
CA ILE A 261 14.31 -12.50 -20.99
C ILE A 261 14.14 -11.36 -21.99
N THR A 262 13.40 -10.33 -21.63
CA THR A 262 13.38 -9.07 -22.38
C THR A 262 14.09 -8.01 -21.56
N LEU A 263 15.24 -7.58 -22.05
CA LEU A 263 16.07 -6.54 -21.46
C LEU A 263 15.50 -5.16 -21.81
N GLY A 264 15.45 -4.27 -20.83
CA GLY A 264 14.95 -2.91 -21.02
C GLY A 264 14.81 -2.20 -19.68
N ALA A 265 14.32 -0.95 -19.72
CA ALA A 265 14.05 -0.18 -18.51
C ALA A 265 12.99 -0.85 -17.61
N VAL A 266 12.07 -1.60 -18.21
CA VAL A 266 11.12 -2.47 -17.52
C VAL A 266 11.42 -3.90 -17.96
N PRO A 267 12.34 -4.62 -17.27
CA PRO A 267 12.73 -5.95 -17.70
C PRO A 267 11.56 -6.92 -17.55
N GLN A 268 11.50 -7.92 -18.42
CA GLN A 268 10.49 -8.96 -18.37
C GLN A 268 11.13 -10.34 -18.41
N LEU A 269 10.51 -11.28 -17.71
CA LEU A 269 10.87 -12.69 -17.78
C LEU A 269 9.63 -13.51 -18.06
N THR A 270 9.68 -14.35 -19.08
CA THR A 270 8.65 -15.34 -19.39
C THR A 270 9.26 -16.74 -19.30
N VAL A 271 8.61 -17.66 -18.58
CA VAL A 271 9.07 -19.03 -18.37
C VAL A 271 7.97 -19.98 -18.84
N SER A 272 8.24 -20.77 -19.87
CA SER A 272 7.25 -21.68 -20.47
C SER A 272 5.95 -20.97 -20.90
N GLY A 273 6.06 -19.76 -21.43
CA GLY A 273 4.91 -18.93 -21.83
C GLY A 273 4.17 -18.26 -20.68
N VAL A 274 4.56 -18.49 -19.42
CA VAL A 274 4.01 -17.79 -18.25
C VAL A 274 4.93 -16.65 -17.89
N ARG A 275 4.40 -15.43 -17.82
CA ARG A 275 5.15 -14.26 -17.40
C ARG A 275 5.48 -14.36 -15.90
N MET A 276 6.76 -14.49 -15.64
CA MET A 276 7.34 -14.65 -14.31
C MET A 276 7.59 -13.30 -13.65
N TYR A 277 8.01 -12.29 -14.42
CA TYR A 277 8.28 -10.93 -13.95
C TYR A 277 7.96 -9.90 -15.05
N GLY A 278 7.51 -8.69 -14.66
CA GLY A 278 7.30 -7.52 -15.53
C GLY A 278 5.91 -7.43 -16.16
N GLY A 279 4.94 -6.84 -15.45
CA GLY A 279 3.51 -6.77 -15.81
C GLY A 279 2.65 -7.84 -15.12
N SER A 280 3.25 -9.00 -14.82
CA SER A 280 2.66 -10.03 -13.97
C SER A 280 3.77 -10.84 -13.30
N PHE A 281 3.44 -11.47 -12.18
CA PHE A 281 4.40 -12.13 -11.30
C PHE A 281 4.02 -13.57 -11.06
N ALA A 282 4.85 -14.50 -11.56
CA ALA A 282 4.55 -15.93 -11.59
C ALA A 282 3.16 -16.27 -12.19
N GLY A 283 2.72 -15.51 -13.19
CA GLY A 283 1.41 -15.63 -13.83
C GLY A 283 0.26 -14.91 -13.11
N PHE A 284 0.51 -14.31 -11.95
CA PHE A 284 -0.48 -13.54 -11.22
C PHE A 284 -0.43 -12.06 -11.62
N GLN A 285 -1.60 -11.50 -11.90
CA GLN A 285 -1.79 -10.09 -12.20
C GLN A 285 -3.05 -9.61 -11.49
N GLY A 286 -3.09 -8.32 -11.19
CA GLY A 286 -4.25 -7.70 -10.58
C GLY A 286 -3.90 -6.36 -9.95
N SER A 287 -4.95 -5.68 -9.50
CA SER A 287 -4.83 -4.44 -8.75
C SER A 287 -5.68 -4.54 -7.50
N PHE A 288 -5.22 -3.96 -6.40
CA PHE A 288 -5.97 -3.85 -5.17
C PHE A 288 -6.64 -2.49 -5.09
N LYS A 289 -7.93 -2.46 -4.80
CA LYS A 289 -8.66 -1.23 -4.52
C LYS A 289 -8.83 -1.08 -3.02
N ALA A 290 -8.18 -0.09 -2.44
CA ALA A 290 -8.22 0.23 -1.00
C ALA A 290 -8.73 1.67 -0.78
N SER A 291 -9.40 1.92 0.34
CA SER A 291 -9.92 3.25 0.67
C SER A 291 -8.82 4.12 1.27
N LYS A 292 -8.64 5.35 0.77
CA LYS A 292 -7.81 6.37 1.44
C LYS A 292 -8.56 7.18 2.50
N GLY A 293 -9.89 7.15 2.50
CA GLY A 293 -10.71 7.95 3.42
C GLY A 293 -10.79 7.40 4.83
N TRP A 294 -10.30 6.18 5.05
CA TRP A 294 -10.51 5.39 6.26
C TRP A 294 -9.33 4.47 6.50
N SER A 295 -8.95 4.27 7.77
CA SER A 295 -8.07 3.18 8.23
C SER A 295 -8.46 2.74 9.64
N LEU A 296 -8.23 1.47 9.96
CA LEU A 296 -8.47 0.90 11.29
C LEU A 296 -7.59 1.58 12.34
N SER A 297 -6.35 1.88 11.97
CA SER A 297 -5.41 2.59 12.83
C SER A 297 -5.94 3.98 13.20
N ALA A 298 -6.39 4.78 12.23
CA ALA A 298 -7.01 6.09 12.51
C ALA A 298 -8.31 5.97 13.33
N ALA A 299 -9.08 4.91 13.12
CA ALA A 299 -10.28 4.64 13.90
C ALA A 299 -9.98 4.40 15.39
N ILE A 300 -8.95 3.61 15.68
CA ILE A 300 -8.51 3.30 17.04
C ILE A 300 -7.94 4.55 17.71
N GLU A 301 -7.17 5.37 16.99
CA GLU A 301 -6.71 6.66 17.52
C GLU A 301 -7.88 7.57 17.90
N ARG A 302 -8.93 7.63 17.08
CA ARG A 302 -10.15 8.37 17.46
C ARG A 302 -10.83 7.75 18.69
N MET A 303 -10.82 6.43 18.84
CA MET A 303 -11.37 5.77 20.05
C MET A 303 -10.60 6.14 21.32
N LYS A 304 -9.30 6.49 21.23
CA LYS A 304 -8.54 7.00 22.38
C LYS A 304 -9.12 8.30 22.95
N THR A 305 -9.78 9.10 22.12
CA THR A 305 -10.42 10.35 22.57
C THR A 305 -11.73 10.14 23.32
N ASP A 306 -12.37 8.97 23.18
CA ASP A 306 -13.57 8.63 23.94
C ASP A 306 -13.17 7.99 25.28
N SER A 307 -13.49 8.67 26.38
CA SER A 307 -13.22 8.18 27.74
C SER A 307 -13.73 6.76 28.03
N ARG A 308 -14.74 6.26 27.30
CA ARG A 308 -15.28 4.89 27.46
C ARG A 308 -14.37 3.83 26.84
N TYR A 309 -13.67 4.17 25.76
CA TYR A 309 -12.83 3.26 25.00
C TYR A 309 -11.35 3.59 25.11
N ALA A 310 -10.96 4.70 25.75
CA ALA A 310 -9.60 5.20 25.76
C ALA A 310 -8.55 4.17 26.19
N LYS A 311 -8.78 3.52 27.35
CA LYS A 311 -7.89 2.46 27.84
C LYS A 311 -7.86 1.26 26.91
N PHE A 312 -9.02 0.79 26.47
CA PHE A 312 -9.13 -0.34 25.55
C PHE A 312 -8.42 -0.07 24.21
N ALA A 313 -8.59 1.12 23.64
CA ALA A 313 -7.93 1.54 22.41
C ALA A 313 -6.40 1.60 22.59
N SER A 314 -5.92 2.08 23.74
CA SER A 314 -4.49 2.07 24.07
C SER A 314 -3.95 0.64 24.16
N ASP A 315 -4.62 -0.25 24.89
CA ASP A 315 -4.21 -1.65 25.03
C ASP A 315 -4.22 -2.37 23.67
N VAL A 316 -5.19 -2.06 22.81
CA VAL A 316 -5.28 -2.57 21.43
C VAL A 316 -4.13 -2.07 20.57
N THR A 317 -3.78 -0.78 20.64
CA THR A 317 -2.63 -0.22 19.93
C THR A 317 -1.36 -0.94 20.32
N GLU A 318 -1.04 -0.98 21.61
CA GLU A 318 0.18 -1.62 22.13
C GLU A 318 0.27 -3.09 21.74
N PHE A 319 -0.82 -3.85 21.88
CA PHE A 319 -0.84 -5.25 21.49
C PHE A 319 -0.70 -5.45 19.98
N SER A 320 -1.32 -4.58 19.16
CA SER A 320 -1.18 -4.64 17.71
C SER A 320 0.26 -4.35 17.25
N GLU A 321 0.92 -3.37 17.87
CA GLU A 321 2.33 -3.03 17.62
C GLU A 321 3.25 -4.19 18.06
N GLN A 322 2.95 -4.83 19.19
CA GLN A 322 3.67 -6.02 19.63
C GLN A 322 3.57 -7.14 18.60
N LEU A 323 2.37 -7.41 18.07
CA LEU A 323 2.18 -8.42 17.03
C LEU A 323 2.93 -8.07 15.73
N GLU A 324 2.92 -6.80 15.33
CA GLU A 324 3.70 -6.33 14.17
C GLU A 324 5.20 -6.53 14.35
N SER A 325 5.73 -6.20 15.54
CA SER A 325 7.14 -6.42 15.86
C SER A 325 7.55 -7.90 15.83
N GLN A 326 6.59 -8.81 15.95
CA GLN A 326 6.77 -10.26 15.85
C GLN A 326 6.55 -10.79 14.41
N GLY A 327 6.32 -9.93 13.43
CA GLY A 327 5.99 -10.32 12.05
C GLY A 327 4.55 -10.84 11.86
N ARG A 328 3.68 -10.65 12.86
CA ARG A 328 2.29 -11.14 12.89
C ARG A 328 1.31 -10.08 12.39
N SER A 329 1.59 -9.51 11.22
CA SER A 329 0.82 -8.39 10.65
C SER A 329 -0.66 -8.73 10.43
N LYS A 330 -0.97 -9.98 10.07
CA LYS A 330 -2.36 -10.44 9.89
C LYS A 330 -3.14 -10.35 11.20
N GLU A 331 -2.56 -10.87 12.28
CA GLU A 331 -3.19 -10.86 13.59
C GLU A 331 -3.31 -9.45 14.14
N ALA A 332 -2.30 -8.59 13.93
CA ALA A 332 -2.37 -7.18 14.29
C ALA A 332 -3.59 -6.50 13.64
N VAL A 333 -3.75 -6.64 12.32
CA VAL A 333 -4.89 -6.08 11.58
C VAL A 333 -6.21 -6.70 12.01
N MET A 334 -6.24 -8.01 12.30
CA MET A 334 -7.44 -8.69 12.80
C MET A 334 -7.87 -8.16 14.18
N VAL A 335 -6.92 -7.92 15.09
CA VAL A 335 -7.18 -7.32 16.40
C VAL A 335 -7.77 -5.93 16.23
N ARG A 336 -7.16 -5.10 15.39
CA ARG A 336 -7.66 -3.74 15.11
C ARG A 336 -9.08 -3.76 14.56
N LYS A 337 -9.33 -4.62 13.57
CA LYS A 337 -10.66 -4.80 12.96
C LYS A 337 -11.71 -5.16 14.00
N LYS A 338 -11.44 -6.19 14.82
CA LYS A 338 -12.38 -6.63 15.85
C LYS A 338 -12.61 -5.59 16.94
N ALA A 339 -11.58 -4.83 17.32
CA ALA A 339 -11.71 -3.73 18.27
C ALA A 339 -12.68 -2.65 17.76
N VAL A 340 -12.53 -2.26 16.49
CA VAL A 340 -13.43 -1.31 15.82
C VAL A 340 -14.85 -1.88 15.72
N ASP A 341 -15.02 -3.16 15.37
CA ASP A 341 -16.33 -3.81 15.31
C ASP A 341 -17.03 -3.85 16.68
N ILE A 342 -16.30 -4.14 17.76
CA ILE A 342 -16.84 -4.12 19.13
C ILE A 342 -17.30 -2.71 19.50
N ALA A 343 -16.46 -1.70 19.24
CA ALA A 343 -16.82 -0.31 19.48
C ALA A 343 -18.06 0.12 18.69
N ARG A 344 -18.18 -0.33 17.43
CA ARG A 344 -19.34 -0.04 16.57
C ARG A 344 -20.64 -0.66 17.09
N THR A 345 -20.57 -1.87 17.64
CA THR A 345 -21.75 -2.55 18.22
C THR A 345 -22.17 -2.00 19.58
N GLY A 346 -21.46 -1.02 20.13
CA GLY A 346 -21.74 -0.43 21.44
C GLY A 346 -21.58 -1.43 22.60
N LYS A 347 -20.92 -2.57 22.36
CA LYS A 347 -20.63 -3.56 23.39
C LYS A 347 -19.55 -3.03 24.33
N GLN A 348 -19.58 -3.48 25.59
CA GLN A 348 -18.52 -3.17 26.56
C GLN A 348 -17.16 -3.65 26.03
N ALA A 349 -16.13 -2.85 26.28
CA ALA A 349 -14.76 -3.21 25.96
C ALA A 349 -14.41 -4.57 26.56
N VAL A 350 -13.86 -5.45 25.73
CA VAL A 350 -13.46 -6.81 26.12
C VAL A 350 -11.94 -6.82 26.32
N ALA A 351 -11.42 -7.71 27.17
CA ALA A 351 -9.98 -7.91 27.29
C ALA A 351 -9.35 -8.21 25.92
N VAL A 352 -8.20 -7.57 25.63
CA VAL A 352 -7.50 -7.68 24.34
C VAL A 352 -7.14 -9.12 23.98
N SER A 353 -6.84 -9.96 24.98
CA SER A 353 -6.59 -11.39 24.82
C SER A 353 -7.77 -12.19 24.23
N LYS A 354 -9.00 -11.67 24.32
CA LYS A 354 -10.20 -12.28 23.73
C LYS A 354 -10.46 -11.81 22.30
N LEU A 355 -9.69 -10.85 21.78
CA LEU A 355 -9.84 -10.35 20.41
C LEU A 355 -9.22 -11.31 19.40
N LEU A 356 -8.16 -12.02 19.75
CA LEU A 356 -7.70 -13.13 18.93
C LEU A 356 -8.57 -14.37 19.22
N PRO A 357 -8.96 -15.14 18.19
CA PRO A 357 -9.39 -16.52 18.45
C PRO A 357 -8.26 -17.19 19.24
N SER A 358 -8.58 -17.96 20.28
CA SER A 358 -7.59 -18.81 20.93
C SER A 358 -6.91 -19.65 19.85
N ILE A 359 -5.65 -19.34 19.59
CA ILE A 359 -4.82 -20.01 18.59
C ILE A 359 -4.64 -21.42 19.13
N HIS A 360 -5.34 -22.38 18.55
CA HIS A 360 -5.14 -23.80 18.77
C HIS A 360 -4.18 -24.36 17.74
#